data_AF-A0A7G2LTI0-F1
#
_entry.id   AF-A0A7G2LTI0-F1
#
_cell.length_a   1.000
_cell.length_b   1.000
_cell.length_c   1.000
_cell.angle_alpha   90.00
_cell.angle_beta   90.00
_cell.angle_gamma   90.00
#
_symmetry.space_group_name_H-M   'P 1'
#
loop_
_entity.id
_entity.type
_entity.pdbx_description
1 polymer ?
#
loop_
_entity_poly.entity_id
_entity_poly.type
_entity_poly.pdbx_seq_one_letter_code
_entity_poly.pdbx_strand_id
1 'polypeptide(L)'
;MSFLRQGARDQLWRWREAIVGGGLMLFGLWLVAGPGFLLAVPGYAALAGGAALIWLGVQRARFRGEGDGAGAVQVVEGQITYFGPLTGGTVALRELQRLSLDRQMYPAHWRL
;
A
#
# COMPACT_ATOMS: atom_id res chain seq x y z
N MET A 1 16.23 14.52 20.19
CA MET A 1 15.38 15.58 19.62
C MET A 1 15.30 15.36 18.12
N SER A 2 14.16 14.89 17.58
CA SER A 2 13.98 14.73 16.13
C SER A 2 13.78 16.10 15.50
N PHE A 3 14.56 16.44 14.48
CA PHE A 3 14.43 17.69 13.71
C PHE A 3 13.13 17.76 12.88
N LEU A 4 12.51 16.59 12.63
CA LEU A 4 11.26 16.47 11.90
C LEU A 4 10.06 16.37 12.86
N ARG A 5 8.99 17.14 12.56
CA ARG A 5 7.67 17.01 13.19
C ARG A 5 7.18 15.57 13.06
N GLN A 6 6.62 14.99 14.13
CA GLN A 6 6.18 13.59 14.15
C GLN A 6 5.29 13.22 12.95
N GLY A 7 4.28 14.03 12.63
CA GLY A 7 3.42 13.78 11.46
C GLY A 7 4.15 13.79 10.10
N ALA A 8 5.26 14.54 9.96
CA ALA A 8 6.06 14.51 8.74
C ALA A 8 6.86 13.19 8.62
N ARG A 9 7.34 12.67 9.76
CA ARG A 9 8.01 11.37 9.82
C ARG A 9 7.05 10.24 9.46
N ASP A 10 5.83 10.27 9.98
CA ASP A 10 4.82 9.25 9.71
C ASP A 10 4.42 9.25 8.23
N GLN A 11 4.30 10.43 7.63
CA GLN A 11 4.03 10.56 6.20
C GLN A 11 5.17 9.99 5.34
N LEU A 12 6.44 10.29 5.67
CA LEU A 12 7.60 9.70 5.00
C LEU A 12 7.63 8.18 5.14
N TRP A 13 7.30 7.67 6.32
CA TRP A 13 7.29 6.23 6.60
C TRP A 13 6.16 5.47 5.93
N ARG A 14 5.03 6.15 5.71
CA ARG A 14 3.91 5.65 4.93
C ARG A 14 4.26 5.46 3.44
N TRP A 15 5.15 6.28 2.88
CA TRP A 15 5.58 6.20 1.47
C TRP A 15 6.97 5.61 1.26
N ARG A 16 7.59 5.02 2.30
CA ARG A 16 9.00 4.57 2.23
C ARG A 16 9.28 3.63 1.05
N GLU A 17 8.37 2.71 0.74
CA GLU A 17 8.55 1.78 -0.38
C GLU A 17 8.58 2.52 -1.73
N ALA A 18 7.73 3.54 -1.90
CA ALA A 18 7.72 4.35 -3.12
C ALA A 18 8.96 5.26 -3.22
N ILE A 19 9.44 5.80 -2.10
CA ILE A 19 10.66 6.61 -2.04
C ILE A 19 11.88 5.76 -2.42
N VAL A 20 12.01 4.57 -1.80
CA VAL A 20 13.09 3.62 -2.11
C VAL A 20 13.00 3.15 -3.56
N GLY A 21 11.80 2.87 -4.06
CA GLY A 21 11.58 2.49 -5.46
C GLY A 21 11.97 3.61 -6.44
N GLY A 22 11.66 4.86 -6.12
CA GLY A 22 12.09 6.03 -6.91
C GLY A 22 13.61 6.18 -6.94
N GLY A 23 14.28 6.05 -5.78
CA GLY A 23 15.74 6.03 -5.72
C GLY A 23 16.36 4.90 -6.54
N LEU A 24 15.77 3.70 -6.49
CA LEU A 24 16.23 2.55 -7.27
C LEU A 24 16.03 2.75 -8.78
N MET A 25 14.92 3.38 -9.21
CA MET A 25 14.72 3.73 -10.61
C MET A 25 15.76 4.72 -11.12
N LEU A 26 16.05 5.78 -10.35
CA LEU A 26 17.08 6.76 -10.72
C LEU A 26 18.46 6.10 -10.84
N PHE A 27 18.79 5.21 -9.89
CA PHE A 27 20.03 4.44 -9.93
C PHE A 27 20.09 3.49 -11.14
N GLY A 28 19.00 2.76 -11.43
CA GLY A 28 18.90 1.90 -12.60
C GLY A 28 19.04 2.68 -13.92
N LEU A 29 18.41 3.85 -14.02
CA LEU A 29 18.54 4.76 -15.17
C LEU A 29 19.98 5.21 -15.38
N TRP A 30 20.68 5.58 -14.31
CA TRP A 30 22.08 5.96 -14.37
C TRP A 30 22.98 4.80 -14.85
N LEU A 31 22.72 3.58 -14.38
CA LEU A 31 23.45 2.37 -14.81
C LEU A 31 23.25 2.05 -16.30
N VAL A 32 22.04 2.26 -16.83
CA VAL A 32 21.74 2.03 -18.25
C VAL A 32 22.34 3.13 -19.13
N ALA A 33 22.32 4.40 -18.68
CA ALA A 33 22.73 5.54 -19.48
C ALA A 33 24.24 5.80 -19.52
N GLY A 34 24.99 5.39 -18.49
CA GLY A 34 26.40 5.80 -18.33
C GLY A 34 27.43 4.75 -18.74
N PRO A 35 27.78 3.81 -17.84
CA PRO A 35 29.09 3.15 -17.83
C PRO A 35 29.29 1.99 -18.83
N GLY A 36 28.33 1.70 -19.71
CA GLY A 36 28.45 0.70 -20.80
C GLY A 36 27.52 -0.52 -20.66
N PHE A 37 27.39 -1.30 -21.74
CA PHE A 37 26.39 -2.39 -21.88
C PHE A 37 26.42 -3.45 -20.78
N LEU A 38 27.59 -3.72 -20.18
CA LEU A 38 27.72 -4.75 -19.14
C LEU A 38 26.90 -4.39 -17.88
N LEU A 39 26.77 -3.10 -17.57
CA LEU A 39 26.00 -2.61 -16.43
C LEU A 39 24.53 -2.31 -16.78
N ALA A 40 24.17 -2.37 -18.06
CA ALA A 40 22.79 -2.19 -18.49
C ALA A 40 21.88 -3.34 -18.01
N VAL A 41 22.37 -4.59 -17.97
CA VAL A 41 21.59 -5.75 -17.49
C VAL A 41 21.14 -5.58 -16.03
N PRO A 42 22.03 -5.33 -15.05
CA PRO A 42 21.60 -5.03 -13.68
C PRO A 42 20.81 -3.71 -13.60
N GLY A 43 21.08 -2.74 -14.49
CA GLY A 43 20.29 -1.52 -14.62
C GLY A 43 18.81 -1.77 -14.96
N TYR A 44 18.52 -2.64 -15.94
CA TYR A 44 17.16 -3.04 -16.27
C TYR A 44 16.47 -3.78 -15.13
N ALA A 45 17.19 -4.67 -14.43
CA ALA A 45 16.67 -5.34 -13.23
C ALA A 45 16.31 -4.33 -12.12
N ALA A 46 17.17 -3.32 -11.90
CA ALA A 46 16.90 -2.23 -10.96
C ALA A 46 15.69 -1.38 -11.37
N LEU A 47 15.51 -1.09 -12.66
CA LEU A 47 14.34 -0.37 -13.16
C LEU A 47 13.04 -1.16 -12.93
N ALA A 48 13.04 -2.46 -13.25
CA ALA A 48 11.88 -3.33 -13.02
C ALA A 48 11.54 -3.44 -11.52
N GLY A 49 12.57 -3.65 -10.69
CA GLY A 49 12.40 -3.70 -9.23
C GLY A 49 11.92 -2.38 -8.65
N GLY A 50 12.46 -1.25 -9.12
CA GLY A 50 12.06 0.09 -8.70
C GLY A 50 10.60 0.39 -9.06
N ALA A 51 10.18 0.05 -10.28
CA ALA A 51 8.79 0.18 -10.70
C ALA A 51 7.84 -0.69 -9.86
N ALA A 52 8.22 -1.94 -9.55
CA ALA A 52 7.44 -2.81 -8.68
C ALA A 52 7.33 -2.25 -7.25
N LEU A 53 8.41 -1.72 -6.69
CA LEU A 53 8.41 -1.08 -5.37
C LEU A 53 7.55 0.17 -5.33
N ILE A 54 7.59 1.01 -6.36
CA ILE A 54 6.72 2.18 -6.48
C ILE A 54 5.26 1.74 -6.51
N TRP A 55 4.93 0.77 -7.37
CA TRP A 55 3.57 0.26 -7.50
C TRP A 55 3.02 -0.27 -6.16
N LEU A 56 3.77 -1.17 -5.51
CA LEU A 56 3.40 -1.74 -4.21
C LEU A 56 3.37 -0.66 -3.11
N GLY A 57 4.32 0.27 -3.12
CA GLY A 57 4.41 1.36 -2.17
C GLY A 57 3.22 2.31 -2.26
N VAL A 58 2.81 2.69 -3.47
CA VAL A 58 1.62 3.50 -3.71
C VAL A 58 0.37 2.76 -3.24
N GLN A 59 0.22 1.48 -3.58
CA GLN A 59 -0.92 0.69 -3.11
C GLN A 59 -0.98 0.64 -1.58
N ARG A 60 0.13 0.25 -0.93
CA ARG A 60 0.19 0.12 0.54
C ARG A 60 0.00 1.47 1.21
N ALA A 61 0.63 2.54 0.73
CA ALA A 61 0.47 3.87 1.29
C ALA A 61 -1.01 4.30 1.27
N ARG A 62 -1.77 3.97 0.23
CA ARG A 62 -3.21 4.31 0.17
C ARG A 62 -4.05 3.60 1.23
N PHE A 63 -3.70 2.37 1.62
CA PHE A 63 -4.44 1.59 2.61
C PHE A 63 -3.87 1.69 4.04
N ARG A 64 -2.64 2.16 4.21
CA ARG A 64 -1.99 2.36 5.51
C ARG A 64 -2.50 3.65 6.15
N GLY A 65 -3.57 3.56 6.94
CA GLY A 65 -4.17 4.65 7.72
C GLY A 65 -4.20 4.35 9.22
N GLU A 66 -4.68 5.29 10.03
CA GLU A 66 -4.63 5.29 11.51
C GLU A 66 -5.49 4.22 12.21
N GLY A 67 -5.95 3.18 11.49
CA GLY A 67 -6.65 2.03 12.09
C GLY A 67 -8.09 2.30 12.53
N ASP A 68 -8.54 3.56 12.57
CA ASP A 68 -9.90 3.92 13.00
C ASP A 68 -10.89 3.94 11.82
N GLY A 69 -11.01 2.77 11.16
CA GLY A 69 -12.05 2.57 10.15
C GLY A 69 -13.44 2.65 10.77
N ALA A 70 -14.45 3.00 9.98
CA ALA A 70 -15.84 2.99 10.46
C ALA A 70 -16.27 1.56 10.82
N GLY A 71 -16.29 1.21 12.10
CA GLY A 71 -16.75 -0.10 12.59
C GLY A 71 -15.63 -1.08 12.98
N ALA A 72 -16.02 -2.27 13.45
CA ALA A 72 -15.09 -3.30 13.91
C ALA A 72 -15.11 -4.54 13.00
N VAL A 73 -13.95 -5.14 12.75
CA VAL A 73 -13.84 -6.40 12.01
C VAL A 73 -13.40 -7.51 12.98
N GLN A 74 -14.16 -8.59 13.03
CA GLN A 74 -13.81 -9.80 13.76
C GLN A 74 -13.52 -10.93 12.77
N VAL A 75 -12.44 -11.67 13.00
CA VAL A 75 -12.11 -12.86 12.22
C VAL A 75 -12.02 -14.05 13.15
N VAL A 76 -12.87 -15.06 12.92
CA VAL A 76 -12.93 -16.30 13.72
C VAL A 76 -12.92 -17.48 12.77
N GLU A 77 -11.89 -18.33 12.84
CA GLU A 77 -11.79 -19.57 12.05
C GLU A 77 -12.04 -19.39 10.54
N GLY A 78 -11.60 -18.27 9.98
CA GLY A 78 -11.79 -17.95 8.57
C GLY A 78 -13.16 -17.37 8.23
N GLN A 79 -14.04 -17.11 9.20
CA GLN A 79 -15.22 -16.28 9.04
C GLN A 79 -14.88 -14.83 9.37
N ILE A 80 -15.23 -13.91 8.46
CA ILE A 80 -15.06 -12.46 8.63
C ILE A 80 -16.42 -11.87 8.96
N THR A 81 -16.52 -11.20 10.10
CA THR A 81 -17.69 -10.43 10.52
C THR A 81 -17.32 -8.95 10.55
N TYR A 82 -18.09 -8.13 9.84
CA TYR A 82 -17.95 -6.68 9.85
C TYR A 82 -19.13 -6.03 10.57
N PHE A 83 -18.82 -5.32 11.65
CA PHE A 83 -19.74 -4.51 12.45
C PHE A 83 -19.61 -3.04 12.05
N GLY A 84 -20.13 -2.69 10.88
CA GLY A 84 -20.16 -1.30 10.41
C GLY A 84 -21.32 -0.50 11.01
N PRO A 85 -21.22 0.85 11.04
CA PRO A 85 -22.25 1.71 11.63
C PRO A 85 -23.55 1.80 10.81
N LEU A 86 -23.49 1.46 9.52
CA LEU A 86 -24.60 1.59 8.57
C LEU A 86 -25.00 0.24 7.96
N THR A 87 -24.00 -0.57 7.65
CA THR A 87 -24.17 -1.94 7.17
C THR A 87 -23.24 -2.87 7.94
N GLY A 88 -23.61 -4.14 8.01
CA GLY A 88 -22.76 -5.19 8.54
C GLY A 88 -22.99 -6.48 7.78
N GLY A 89 -22.16 -7.47 8.07
CA GLY A 89 -22.30 -8.77 7.43
C GLY A 89 -21.26 -9.75 7.92
N THR A 90 -21.52 -11.01 7.60
CA THR A 90 -20.65 -12.12 7.93
C THR A 90 -20.46 -12.94 6.68
N VAL A 91 -19.22 -13.27 6.35
CA VAL A 91 -18.88 -14.10 5.19
C VAL A 91 -17.70 -14.99 5.52
N ALA A 92 -17.75 -16.25 5.08
CA ALA A 92 -16.58 -17.10 5.13
C ALA A 92 -15.52 -16.58 4.14
N LEU A 93 -14.26 -16.47 4.56
CA LEU A 93 -13.16 -16.00 3.73
C LEU A 93 -13.04 -16.80 2.41
N ARG A 94 -13.34 -18.09 2.46
CA ARG A 94 -13.37 -18.99 1.29
C ARG A 94 -14.52 -18.71 0.31
N GLU A 95 -15.57 -18.04 0.78
CA GLU A 95 -16.75 -17.67 -0.01
C GLU A 95 -16.72 -16.18 -0.43
N LEU A 96 -15.75 -15.40 0.08
CA LEU A 96 -15.60 -13.99 -0.25
C LEU A 96 -15.16 -13.84 -1.72
N GLN A 97 -16.07 -13.38 -2.57
CA GLN A 97 -15.79 -13.14 -3.99
C GLN A 97 -15.29 -11.72 -4.27
N ARG A 98 -15.78 -10.72 -3.53
CA ARG A 98 -15.48 -9.32 -3.76
C ARG A 98 -15.58 -8.53 -2.47
N LEU A 99 -14.62 -7.64 -2.25
CA LEU A 99 -14.69 -6.60 -1.24
C LEU A 99 -14.83 -5.25 -1.93
N SER A 100 -15.81 -4.44 -1.53
CA SER A 100 -16.01 -3.09 -2.07
C SER A 100 -16.12 -2.05 -0.97
N LEU A 101 -15.59 -0.85 -1.22
CA LEU A 101 -15.74 0.29 -0.32
C LEU A 101 -16.90 1.15 -0.82
N ASP A 102 -18.01 1.17 -0.08
CA ASP A 102 -19.12 2.06 -0.39
C ASP A 102 -18.82 3.47 0.15
N ARG A 103 -18.95 4.45 -0.73
CA ARG A 103 -18.73 5.88 -0.45
C ARG A 103 -20.00 6.71 -0.62
N GLN A 104 -21.13 6.09 -0.97
CA GLN A 104 -22.40 6.78 -1.15
C GLN A 104 -23.02 7.20 0.19
N MET A 105 -22.69 6.47 1.26
CA MET A 105 -23.12 6.79 2.62
C MET A 105 -21.94 7.25 3.48
N TYR A 106 -22.24 8.02 4.52
CA TYR A 106 -21.24 8.55 5.45
C TYR A 106 -21.41 7.99 6.86
N PRO A 107 -20.34 7.46 7.49
CA PRO A 107 -18.98 7.33 6.95
C PRO A 107 -18.87 6.25 5.86
N ALA A 108 -17.87 6.39 4.98
CA ALA A 108 -17.56 5.36 4.00
C ALA A 108 -17.24 4.04 4.72
N HIS A 109 -17.81 2.94 4.24
CA HIS A 109 -17.79 1.66 4.94
C HIS A 109 -17.57 0.50 3.96
N TRP A 110 -17.08 -0.62 4.49
CA TRP A 110 -16.80 -1.80 3.67
C TRP A 110 -18.07 -2.63 3.47
N ARG A 111 -18.27 -3.11 2.25
CA ARG A 111 -19.33 -4.05 1.88
C ARG A 111 -18.70 -5.37 1.47
N LEU A 112 -19.08 -6.39 2.22
CA LEU A 112 -18.73 -7.81 2.03
C LEU A 112 -19.59 -8.45 0.95
#